data_AF-A0A0P7ZIZ1-F1
#
_entry.id   AF-A0A0P7ZIZ1-F1
#
_cell.length_a   1.000
_cell.length_b   1.000
_cell.length_c   1.000
_cell.angle_alpha   90.00
_cell.angle_beta   90.00
_cell.angle_gamma   90.00
#
_symmetry.space_group_name_H-M   'P 1'
#
loop_
_entity.id
_entity.type
_entity.pdbx_description
1 polymer ?
#
loop_
_entity_poly.entity_id
_entity_poly.type
_entity_poly.pdbx_seq_one_letter_code
_entity_poly.pdbx_strand_id
1 'polypeptide(L)'
;MLGVFESLELGILDQFFRVQSSAKREVDDRILVVTIGEEDIAQMNQWPISDERLADLLQKLQEYGPASIGLDLFRNLPVAPGTESLIEIFETTPSVIGIERVVAPAVEPHQTLAALNQTASADVVVDDDGKLRRALLSLIAPNGDVKQGLAARLTLDYLYQQGIEPEMLDDRGLLLRLGKGRIERFEMNDGGYVQADDGGFQVLMNYRGDHTQFESVSITAVLAGELTDAMVRDRIVLVGSTAISINDLFYTPLTGDQQVAGVYIHAYVIKQLLDTVKGQIFLRTVPGYAEWLWTLFWVTVSHSVLDRKALKSKALAWRLVTQLLVVGSGLGITGYILFSAGWWLPLALPMVAVVSTVALGVVDRSQQLQNLAAFDELTMVANRDYFDQYLAEAMKQHKQLSLILCSVDYFQEFNNLYGYSAGDRCLQQVARAINLAVHDSDLVARYGEEKFAIVLPDTTAEMSADIAKKIQRQVRQLEILHDGSKESEWIALSYGMATISSQASISPHRLVSYAGQALDKAKQTGQSSIVLSDWQELVNTRK
;
A
#
# COMPACT_ATOMS: atom_id res chain seq x y z
N MET A 1 5.36 -12.29 2.42
CA MET A 1 4.77 -11.13 3.14
C MET A 1 3.34 -11.48 3.51
N LEU A 2 2.67 -10.78 4.43
CA LEU A 2 1.31 -11.10 4.90
C LEU A 2 0.18 -10.74 3.89
N GLY A 3 0.46 -10.57 2.60
CA GLY A 3 -0.56 -10.25 1.57
C GLY A 3 -1.25 -8.88 1.69
N VAL A 4 -0.89 -8.05 2.67
CA VAL A 4 -1.62 -6.81 3.04
C VAL A 4 -1.84 -5.83 1.88
N PHE A 5 -0.96 -5.83 0.88
CA PHE A 5 -1.02 -4.91 -0.26
C PHE A 5 -1.45 -5.58 -1.58
N GLU A 6 -1.76 -6.87 -1.58
CA GLU A 6 -2.10 -7.63 -2.79
C GLU A 6 -3.31 -7.04 -3.51
N SER A 7 -4.43 -6.80 -2.81
CA SER A 7 -5.63 -6.24 -3.43
C SER A 7 -5.40 -4.85 -4.03
N LEU A 8 -4.54 -4.02 -3.40
CA LEU A 8 -4.18 -2.71 -3.94
C LEU A 8 -3.34 -2.86 -5.22
N GLU A 9 -2.39 -3.80 -5.23
CA GLU A 9 -1.52 -4.06 -6.36
C GLU A 9 -2.30 -4.62 -7.57
N LEU A 10 -3.19 -5.58 -7.34
CA LEU A 10 -4.06 -6.12 -8.40
C LEU A 10 -5.00 -5.04 -8.96
N GLY A 11 -5.47 -4.12 -8.12
CA GLY A 11 -6.24 -2.95 -8.59
C GLY A 11 -5.44 -2.00 -9.47
N ILE A 12 -4.15 -1.81 -9.19
CA ILE A 12 -3.22 -1.03 -10.03
C ILE A 12 -2.98 -1.74 -11.35
N LEU A 13 -2.74 -3.06 -11.33
CA LEU A 13 -2.59 -3.88 -12.51
C LEU A 13 -3.84 -3.80 -13.42
N ASP A 14 -5.03 -3.85 -12.85
CA ASP A 14 -6.28 -3.69 -13.60
C ASP A 14 -6.36 -2.34 -14.31
N GLN A 15 -5.91 -1.27 -13.64
CA GLN A 15 -5.87 0.05 -14.25
C GLN A 15 -4.88 0.10 -15.43
N PHE A 16 -3.75 -0.60 -15.33
CA PHE A 16 -2.80 -0.71 -16.44
C PHE A 16 -3.40 -1.44 -17.65
N PHE A 17 -4.13 -2.54 -17.43
CA PHE A 17 -4.84 -3.22 -18.52
C PHE A 17 -5.89 -2.33 -19.19
N ARG A 18 -6.67 -1.56 -18.42
CA ARG A 18 -7.65 -0.59 -18.96
C ARG A 18 -7.00 0.49 -19.80
N VAL A 19 -5.90 1.08 -19.33
CA VAL A 19 -5.18 2.13 -20.08
C VAL A 19 -4.57 1.53 -21.36
N GLN A 20 -3.93 0.36 -21.28
CA GLN A 20 -3.36 -0.32 -22.45
C GLN A 20 -4.41 -0.68 -23.51
N SER A 21 -5.59 -1.13 -23.09
CA SER A 21 -6.67 -1.57 -23.98
C SER A 21 -7.47 -0.42 -24.60
N SER A 22 -7.16 0.83 -24.25
CA SER A 22 -7.80 2.02 -24.83
C SER A 22 -7.24 2.41 -26.21
N ALA A 23 -6.11 1.82 -26.63
CA ALA A 23 -5.46 2.11 -27.91
C ALA A 23 -6.21 1.51 -29.12
N LYS A 24 -5.90 1.99 -30.33
CA LYS A 24 -6.64 1.71 -31.58
C LYS A 24 -6.71 0.19 -31.89
N ARG A 25 -7.91 -0.23 -32.28
CA ARG A 25 -8.39 -1.61 -32.45
C ARG A 25 -7.97 -2.20 -33.80
N GLU A 26 -7.15 -3.24 -33.79
CA GLU A 26 -6.99 -4.14 -34.94
C GLU A 26 -7.75 -5.42 -34.63
N VAL A 27 -8.63 -5.82 -35.55
CA VAL A 27 -9.38 -7.08 -35.45
C VAL A 27 -8.40 -8.23 -35.68
N ASP A 28 -8.46 -9.27 -34.85
CA ASP A 28 -7.62 -10.46 -35.02
C ASP A 28 -8.17 -11.33 -36.15
N ASP A 29 -7.44 -11.43 -37.25
CA ASP A 29 -7.81 -12.18 -38.45
C ASP A 29 -7.56 -13.68 -38.35
N ARG A 30 -7.05 -14.17 -37.21
CA ARG A 30 -6.74 -15.60 -37.00
C ARG A 30 -7.81 -16.35 -36.21
N ILE A 31 -8.71 -15.62 -35.55
CA ILE A 31 -9.67 -16.18 -34.59
C ILE A 31 -11.09 -15.75 -34.99
N LEU A 32 -12.00 -16.71 -35.15
CA LEU A 32 -13.43 -16.46 -35.32
C LEU A 32 -14.18 -16.98 -34.09
N VAL A 33 -15.14 -16.20 -33.59
CA VAL A 33 -16.02 -16.64 -32.49
C VAL A 33 -17.45 -16.82 -33.01
N VAL A 34 -17.93 -18.05 -33.01
CA VAL A 34 -19.33 -18.37 -33.25
C VAL A 34 -20.08 -18.32 -31.92
N THR A 35 -20.94 -17.32 -31.77
CA THR A 35 -21.64 -17.03 -30.52
C THR A 35 -23.03 -17.64 -30.49
N ILE A 36 -23.44 -18.11 -29.31
CA ILE A 36 -24.81 -18.53 -29.04
C ILE A 36 -25.42 -17.61 -27.97
N GLY A 37 -26.20 -16.63 -28.39
CA GLY A 37 -26.83 -15.63 -27.52
C GLY A 37 -28.28 -15.97 -27.14
N GLU A 38 -28.89 -15.10 -26.35
CA GLU A 38 -30.29 -15.25 -25.92
C GLU A 38 -31.27 -15.26 -27.11
N GLU A 39 -31.02 -14.43 -28.12
CA GLU A 39 -31.83 -14.38 -29.34
C GLU A 39 -31.74 -15.69 -30.12
N ASP A 40 -30.56 -16.30 -30.21
CA ASP A 40 -30.35 -17.58 -30.87
C ASP A 40 -31.12 -18.70 -30.16
N ILE A 41 -31.03 -18.74 -28.82
CA ILE A 41 -31.74 -19.73 -27.99
C ILE A 41 -33.26 -19.57 -28.14
N ALA A 42 -33.75 -18.33 -28.14
CA ALA A 42 -35.17 -18.03 -28.32
C ALA A 42 -35.67 -18.44 -29.71
N GLN A 43 -34.90 -18.15 -30.77
CA GLN A 43 -35.24 -18.55 -32.15
C GLN A 43 -35.24 -20.07 -32.32
N MET A 44 -34.27 -20.74 -31.70
CA MET A 44 -34.14 -22.19 -31.73
C MET A 44 -35.19 -22.91 -30.87
N ASN A 45 -35.77 -22.23 -29.89
CA ASN A 45 -36.76 -22.72 -28.92
C ASN A 45 -36.31 -24.00 -28.18
N GLN A 46 -35.00 -24.16 -27.96
CA GLN A 46 -34.42 -25.33 -27.29
C GLN A 46 -33.02 -24.99 -26.75
N TRP A 47 -32.79 -25.34 -25.47
CA TRP A 47 -31.45 -25.34 -24.86
C TRP A 47 -31.30 -26.57 -23.94
N PRO A 48 -30.16 -27.28 -23.94
CA PRO A 48 -29.03 -27.16 -24.88
C PRO A 48 -29.44 -27.35 -26.35
N ILE A 49 -28.67 -26.80 -27.29
CA ILE A 49 -28.93 -27.01 -28.73
C ILE A 49 -28.89 -28.51 -29.06
N SER A 50 -29.77 -28.95 -29.98
CA SER A 50 -29.83 -30.35 -30.41
C SER A 50 -28.55 -30.80 -31.11
N ASP A 51 -28.27 -32.09 -31.03
CA ASP A 51 -27.13 -32.74 -31.66
C ASP A 51 -27.17 -32.55 -33.19
N GLU A 52 -28.36 -32.57 -33.79
CA GLU A 52 -28.59 -32.28 -35.23
C GLU A 52 -28.10 -30.89 -35.61
N ARG A 53 -28.49 -29.85 -34.86
CA ARG A 53 -28.10 -28.46 -35.15
C ARG A 53 -26.61 -28.23 -34.92
N LEU A 54 -26.05 -28.88 -33.91
CA LEU A 54 -24.61 -28.83 -33.66
C LEU A 54 -23.84 -29.53 -34.79
N ALA A 55 -24.32 -30.67 -35.28
CA ALA A 55 -23.74 -31.36 -36.42
C ALA A 55 -23.80 -30.48 -37.69
N ASP A 56 -24.95 -29.86 -37.98
CA ASP A 56 -25.12 -28.93 -39.10
C ASP A 56 -24.15 -27.73 -39.01
N LEU A 57 -23.99 -27.16 -37.81
CA LEU A 57 -23.04 -26.08 -37.57
C LEU A 57 -21.61 -26.53 -37.88
N LEU A 58 -21.18 -27.66 -37.33
CA LEU A 58 -19.83 -28.18 -37.50
C LEU A 58 -19.56 -28.55 -38.96
N GLN A 59 -20.53 -29.16 -39.64
CA GLN A 59 -20.44 -29.46 -41.07
C GLN A 59 -20.24 -28.19 -41.90
N LYS A 60 -21.05 -27.15 -41.66
CA LYS A 60 -20.92 -25.87 -42.38
C LYS A 60 -19.58 -25.20 -42.12
N LEU A 61 -19.08 -25.22 -40.88
CA LEU A 61 -17.75 -24.69 -40.57
C LEU A 61 -16.68 -25.47 -41.33
N GLN A 62 -16.78 -26.80 -41.34
CA GLN A 62 -15.80 -27.68 -41.97
C GLN A 62 -15.73 -27.50 -43.49
N GLU A 63 -16.83 -27.14 -44.16
CA GLU A 63 -16.84 -26.83 -45.61
C GLU A 63 -15.88 -25.70 -46.00
N TYR A 64 -15.62 -24.75 -45.09
CA TYR A 64 -14.68 -23.64 -45.33
C TYR A 64 -13.23 -23.93 -44.93
N GLY A 65 -12.96 -25.08 -44.32
CA GLY A 65 -11.60 -25.53 -43.96
C GLY A 65 -10.93 -24.71 -42.85
N PRO A 66 -11.47 -24.70 -41.61
CA PRO A 66 -10.82 -24.08 -40.47
C PRO A 66 -9.59 -24.88 -40.05
N ALA A 67 -8.63 -24.20 -39.41
CA ALA A 67 -7.44 -24.85 -38.89
C ALA A 67 -7.77 -25.75 -37.68
N SER A 68 -8.67 -25.29 -36.81
CA SER A 68 -9.18 -26.02 -35.65
C SER A 68 -10.51 -25.42 -35.18
N ILE A 69 -11.40 -26.25 -34.62
CA ILE A 69 -12.69 -25.84 -34.07
C ILE A 69 -12.74 -26.21 -32.59
N GLY A 70 -12.84 -25.22 -31.71
CA GLY A 70 -13.05 -25.41 -30.27
C GLY A 70 -14.52 -25.34 -29.92
N LEU A 71 -15.06 -26.40 -29.34
CA LEU A 71 -16.44 -26.45 -28.86
C LEU A 71 -16.49 -26.18 -27.36
N ASP A 72 -16.69 -24.92 -26.99
CA ASP A 72 -16.84 -24.45 -25.61
C ASP A 72 -18.30 -24.67 -25.11
N LEU A 73 -18.75 -25.93 -25.19
CA LEU A 73 -20.07 -26.36 -24.75
C LEU A 73 -19.96 -27.74 -24.10
N PHE A 74 -20.46 -27.88 -22.87
CA PHE A 74 -20.52 -29.18 -22.21
C PHE A 74 -21.51 -30.09 -22.95
N ARG A 75 -21.01 -31.24 -23.41
CA ARG A 75 -21.73 -32.24 -24.21
C ARG A 75 -21.52 -33.66 -23.65
N ASN A 76 -21.71 -33.82 -22.35
CA ASN A 76 -21.57 -35.10 -21.65
C ASN A 76 -22.74 -36.05 -21.91
N LEU A 77 -23.92 -35.52 -22.28
CA LEU A 77 -25.14 -36.28 -22.56
C LEU A 77 -25.68 -35.95 -23.96
N PRO A 78 -26.24 -36.94 -24.69
CA PRO A 78 -26.90 -36.71 -25.97
C PRO A 78 -28.11 -35.77 -25.86
N VAL A 79 -28.30 -34.91 -26.88
CA VAL A 79 -29.43 -33.98 -26.97
C VAL A 79 -30.18 -34.21 -28.27
N ALA A 80 -31.19 -35.07 -28.23
CA ALA A 80 -31.97 -35.40 -29.41
C ALA A 80 -32.68 -34.17 -30.05
N PRO A 81 -32.95 -34.20 -31.37
CA PRO A 81 -32.56 -35.23 -32.34
C PRO A 81 -31.11 -35.08 -32.85
N GLY A 82 -30.60 -36.11 -33.55
CA GLY A 82 -29.36 -36.01 -34.35
C GLY A 82 -28.08 -36.57 -33.74
N THR A 83 -28.16 -37.37 -32.68
CA THR A 83 -26.98 -37.93 -31.99
C THR A 83 -26.06 -38.74 -32.91
N GLU A 84 -26.61 -39.55 -33.83
CA GLU A 84 -25.82 -40.31 -34.79
C GLU A 84 -25.04 -39.41 -35.75
N SER A 85 -25.69 -38.37 -36.29
CA SER A 85 -25.04 -37.36 -37.15
C SER A 85 -23.92 -36.61 -36.43
N LEU A 86 -24.12 -36.31 -35.14
CA LEU A 86 -23.10 -35.66 -34.32
C LEU A 86 -21.89 -36.59 -34.03
N ILE A 87 -22.13 -37.88 -33.84
CA ILE A 87 -21.05 -38.86 -33.70
C ILE A 87 -20.27 -38.97 -35.01
N GLU A 88 -20.96 -39.04 -36.15
CA GLU A 88 -20.33 -39.10 -37.48
C GLU A 88 -19.44 -37.86 -37.75
N ILE A 89 -19.92 -36.65 -37.44
CA ILE A 89 -19.11 -35.44 -37.64
C ILE A 89 -17.87 -35.43 -36.73
N PHE A 90 -17.97 -35.90 -35.48
CA PHE A 90 -16.82 -36.01 -34.58
C PHE A 90 -15.78 -37.03 -35.08
N GLU A 91 -16.23 -38.18 -35.58
CA GLU A 91 -15.32 -39.20 -36.12
C GLU A 91 -14.63 -38.77 -37.42
N THR A 92 -15.31 -37.98 -38.25
CA THR A 92 -14.81 -37.52 -39.55
C THR A 92 -14.05 -36.20 -39.50
N THR A 93 -14.16 -35.44 -38.40
CA THR A 93 -13.62 -34.08 -38.29
C THR A 93 -12.58 -33.97 -37.16
N PRO A 94 -11.31 -34.34 -37.41
CA PRO A 94 -10.28 -34.34 -36.38
C PRO A 94 -9.84 -32.95 -35.89
N SER A 95 -10.29 -31.89 -36.56
CA SER A 95 -10.08 -30.50 -36.16
C SER A 95 -11.01 -30.04 -35.03
N VAL A 96 -12.04 -30.83 -34.67
CA VAL A 96 -12.98 -30.49 -33.59
C VAL A 96 -12.43 -30.94 -32.25
N ILE A 97 -12.36 -30.01 -31.29
CA ILE A 97 -11.93 -30.25 -29.92
C ILE A 97 -13.07 -29.88 -28.99
N GLY A 98 -13.55 -30.84 -28.20
CA GLY A 98 -14.57 -30.63 -27.17
C GLY A 98 -13.97 -30.30 -25.81
N ILE A 99 -14.82 -29.81 -24.92
CA ILE A 99 -14.42 -29.48 -23.55
C ILE A 99 -14.78 -30.55 -22.52
N GLU A 100 -13.96 -30.63 -21.49
CA GLU A 100 -14.24 -31.27 -20.20
C GLU A 100 -13.92 -30.31 -19.07
N ARG A 101 -14.51 -30.53 -17.90
CA ARG A 101 -14.10 -29.86 -16.67
C ARG A 101 -13.45 -30.88 -15.76
N VAL A 102 -12.17 -30.67 -15.47
CA VAL A 102 -11.35 -31.63 -14.73
C VAL A 102 -11.35 -31.30 -13.24
N VAL A 103 -11.35 -30.01 -12.88
CA VAL A 103 -11.37 -29.57 -11.48
C VAL A 103 -12.79 -29.60 -10.94
N ALA A 104 -12.95 -30.16 -9.74
CA ALA A 104 -14.26 -30.37 -9.13
C ALA A 104 -15.11 -29.08 -9.03
N PRO A 105 -16.43 -29.14 -9.29
CA PRO A 105 -17.19 -30.30 -9.77
C PRO A 105 -16.83 -30.65 -11.23
N ALA A 106 -16.39 -31.88 -11.46
CA ALA A 106 -15.93 -32.34 -12.76
C ALA A 106 -17.12 -32.59 -13.70
N VAL A 107 -16.91 -32.31 -14.99
CA VAL A 107 -17.88 -32.56 -16.06
C VAL A 107 -17.17 -33.35 -17.14
N GLU A 108 -17.62 -34.59 -17.34
CA GLU A 108 -17.08 -35.49 -18.35
C GLU A 108 -17.26 -34.91 -19.77
N PRO A 109 -16.33 -35.17 -20.70
CA PRO A 109 -16.48 -34.81 -22.09
C PRO A 109 -17.52 -35.69 -22.81
N HIS A 110 -17.78 -35.37 -24.08
CA HIS A 110 -18.48 -36.28 -24.99
C HIS A 110 -17.66 -37.56 -25.21
N GLN A 111 -18.30 -38.73 -25.13
CA GLN A 111 -17.59 -40.03 -25.14
C GLN A 111 -16.80 -40.28 -26.44
N THR A 112 -17.35 -39.91 -27.60
CA THR A 112 -16.66 -40.03 -28.89
C THR A 112 -15.39 -39.17 -28.95
N LEU A 113 -15.48 -37.91 -28.53
CA LEU A 113 -14.32 -37.00 -28.52
C LEU A 113 -13.25 -37.48 -27.53
N ALA A 114 -13.67 -38.01 -26.37
CA ALA A 114 -12.76 -38.60 -25.40
C ALA A 114 -12.01 -39.81 -25.98
N ALA A 115 -12.71 -40.71 -26.68
CA ALA A 115 -12.11 -41.87 -27.33
C ALA A 115 -11.11 -41.49 -28.45
N LEU A 116 -11.33 -40.35 -29.10
CA LEU A 116 -10.48 -39.82 -30.16
C LEU A 116 -9.33 -38.92 -29.64
N ASN A 117 -9.21 -38.71 -28.33
CA ASN A 117 -8.29 -37.74 -27.71
C ASN A 117 -8.47 -36.31 -28.26
N GLN A 118 -9.72 -35.94 -28.54
CA GLN A 118 -10.14 -34.62 -29.03
C GLN A 118 -10.83 -33.81 -27.92
N THR A 119 -10.28 -33.88 -26.70
CA THR A 119 -10.80 -33.15 -25.55
C THR A 119 -9.74 -32.25 -24.94
N ALA A 120 -10.20 -31.13 -24.39
CA ALA A 120 -9.38 -30.19 -23.65
C ALA A 120 -10.14 -29.67 -22.43
N SER A 121 -9.41 -29.19 -21.43
CA SER A 121 -10.00 -28.63 -20.22
C SER A 121 -10.55 -27.22 -20.47
N ALA A 122 -11.76 -26.96 -19.98
CA ALA A 122 -12.36 -25.63 -19.87
C ALA A 122 -12.17 -25.01 -18.47
N ASP A 123 -11.28 -25.57 -17.64
CA ASP A 123 -11.01 -25.05 -16.31
C ASP A 123 -10.32 -23.68 -16.41
N VAL A 124 -10.83 -22.72 -15.64
CA VAL A 124 -10.29 -21.36 -15.55
C VAL A 124 -9.85 -21.06 -14.11
N VAL A 125 -8.87 -20.18 -13.98
CA VAL A 125 -8.37 -19.74 -12.68
C VAL A 125 -8.90 -18.35 -12.39
N VAL A 126 -9.73 -18.24 -11.35
CA VAL A 126 -10.33 -16.99 -10.90
C VAL A 126 -9.61 -16.55 -9.63
N ASP A 127 -9.18 -15.30 -9.58
CA ASP A 127 -8.55 -14.72 -8.38
C ASP A 127 -9.59 -14.50 -7.27
N ASP A 128 -9.12 -14.28 -6.04
CA ASP A 128 -9.97 -14.11 -4.85
C ASP A 128 -10.99 -12.96 -4.97
N ASP A 129 -10.71 -11.96 -5.81
CA ASP A 129 -11.62 -10.84 -6.10
C ASP A 129 -12.61 -11.12 -7.25
N GLY A 130 -12.64 -12.36 -7.75
CA GLY A 130 -13.57 -12.81 -8.79
C GLY A 130 -13.14 -12.51 -10.22
N LYS A 131 -11.97 -11.90 -10.44
CA LYS A 131 -11.47 -11.55 -11.78
C LYS A 131 -10.49 -12.56 -12.32
N LEU A 132 -10.47 -12.67 -13.65
CA LEU A 132 -9.57 -13.56 -14.37
C LEU A 132 -8.34 -12.80 -14.88
N ARG A 133 -7.21 -12.98 -14.21
CA ARG A 133 -5.90 -12.41 -14.60
C ARG A 133 -4.88 -13.46 -15.00
N ARG A 134 -5.23 -14.73 -14.86
CA ARG A 134 -4.36 -15.88 -15.12
C ARG A 134 -5.07 -16.84 -16.07
N ALA A 135 -4.30 -17.46 -16.96
CA ALA A 135 -4.79 -18.51 -17.84
C ALA A 135 -4.10 -19.83 -17.51
N LEU A 136 -4.89 -20.90 -17.53
CA LEU A 136 -4.43 -22.27 -17.34
C LEU A 136 -4.16 -22.91 -18.70
N LEU A 137 -2.89 -23.14 -19.03
CA LEU A 137 -2.50 -23.76 -20.31
C LEU A 137 -2.53 -25.29 -20.23
N SER A 138 -2.23 -25.84 -19.06
CA SER A 138 -2.39 -27.26 -18.78
C SER A 138 -2.53 -27.51 -17.29
N LEU A 139 -3.12 -28.63 -16.92
CA LEU A 139 -3.22 -29.08 -15.54
C LEU A 139 -2.98 -30.58 -15.45
N ILE A 140 -2.78 -31.05 -14.21
CA ILE A 140 -2.67 -32.48 -13.92
C ILE A 140 -4.04 -32.93 -13.43
N ALA A 141 -4.68 -33.81 -14.18
CA ALA A 141 -5.95 -34.42 -13.80
C ALA A 141 -5.77 -35.34 -12.57
N PRO A 142 -6.84 -35.66 -11.81
CA PRO A 142 -6.75 -36.51 -10.62
C PRO A 142 -6.16 -37.91 -10.88
N ASN A 143 -6.22 -38.39 -12.11
CA ASN A 143 -5.65 -39.66 -12.55
C ASN A 143 -4.13 -39.57 -12.86
N GLY A 144 -3.53 -38.38 -12.79
CA GLY A 144 -2.13 -38.09 -13.09
C GLY A 144 -1.85 -37.65 -14.53
N ASP A 145 -2.85 -37.66 -15.41
CA ASP A 145 -2.68 -37.26 -16.81
C ASP A 145 -2.55 -35.74 -16.94
N VAL A 146 -1.67 -35.29 -17.85
CA VAL A 146 -1.58 -33.88 -18.20
C VAL A 146 -2.69 -33.57 -19.22
N LYS A 147 -3.62 -32.69 -18.83
CA LYS A 147 -4.69 -32.19 -19.70
C LYS A 147 -4.37 -30.76 -20.12
N GLN A 148 -4.44 -30.49 -21.41
CA GLN A 148 -4.26 -29.14 -21.96
C GLN A 148 -5.57 -28.35 -21.80
N GLY A 149 -5.46 -27.05 -21.53
CA GLY A 149 -6.59 -26.14 -21.61
C GLY A 149 -7.02 -25.94 -23.07
N LEU A 150 -8.31 -25.66 -23.31
CA LEU A 150 -8.88 -25.53 -24.65
C LEU A 150 -8.08 -24.57 -25.53
N ALA A 151 -7.79 -23.38 -25.02
CA ALA A 151 -7.04 -22.36 -25.74
C ALA A 151 -5.61 -22.82 -26.11
N ALA A 152 -4.93 -23.52 -25.21
CA ALA A 152 -3.59 -24.05 -25.46
C ALA A 152 -3.64 -25.15 -26.53
N ARG A 153 -4.61 -26.08 -26.42
CA ARG A 153 -4.78 -27.17 -27.39
C ARG A 153 -5.02 -26.65 -28.80
N LEU A 154 -5.99 -25.76 -28.97
CA LEU A 154 -6.32 -25.17 -30.29
C LEU A 154 -5.15 -24.39 -30.87
N THR A 155 -4.43 -23.64 -30.03
CA THR A 155 -3.26 -22.90 -30.49
C THR A 155 -2.13 -23.84 -30.95
N LEU A 156 -1.89 -24.93 -30.22
CA LEU A 156 -0.88 -25.91 -30.61
C LEU A 156 -1.26 -26.63 -31.91
N ASP A 157 -2.52 -27.05 -32.07
CA ASP A 157 -3.02 -27.68 -33.30
C ASP A 157 -2.85 -26.75 -34.51
N TYR A 158 -3.11 -25.45 -34.35
CA TYR A 158 -2.85 -24.43 -35.36
C TYR A 158 -1.37 -24.26 -35.69
N LEU A 159 -0.50 -24.25 -34.67
CA LEU A 159 0.94 -24.02 -34.84
C LEU A 159 1.68 -25.25 -35.39
N TYR A 160 1.23 -26.46 -35.07
CA TYR A 160 1.80 -27.69 -35.63
C TYR A 160 1.62 -27.77 -37.14
N GLN A 161 0.50 -27.27 -37.68
CA GLN A 161 0.29 -27.15 -39.13
C GLN A 161 1.31 -26.20 -39.79
N GLN A 162 1.89 -25.28 -39.02
CA GLN A 162 2.94 -24.36 -39.47
C GLN A 162 4.36 -24.87 -39.16
N GLY A 163 4.49 -26.09 -38.61
CA GLY A 163 5.77 -26.67 -38.21
C GLY A 163 6.40 -26.00 -36.98
N ILE A 164 5.59 -25.37 -36.13
CA ILE A 164 6.04 -24.70 -34.91
C ILE A 164 5.66 -25.56 -33.71
N GLU A 165 6.66 -26.09 -33.02
CA GLU A 165 6.48 -26.91 -31.81
C GLU A 165 6.94 -26.15 -30.54
N PRO A 166 6.28 -26.36 -29.40
CA PRO A 166 6.76 -25.85 -28.12
C PRO A 166 8.01 -26.62 -27.66
N GLU A 167 8.97 -25.92 -27.08
CA GLU A 167 10.18 -26.52 -26.53
C GLU A 167 10.40 -26.08 -25.09
N MET A 168 10.56 -27.05 -24.18
CA MET A 168 10.92 -26.76 -22.79
C MET A 168 12.39 -26.30 -22.74
N LEU A 169 12.63 -25.14 -22.14
CA LEU A 169 13.96 -24.53 -22.03
C LEU A 169 14.64 -24.82 -20.69
N ASP A 170 13.93 -25.41 -19.74
CA ASP A 170 14.45 -25.75 -18.42
C ASP A 170 13.99 -27.14 -17.94
N ASP A 171 14.83 -27.77 -17.12
CA ASP A 171 14.55 -29.10 -16.57
C ASP A 171 13.39 -29.09 -15.55
N ARG A 172 13.01 -27.91 -15.04
CA ARG A 172 11.93 -27.73 -14.08
C ARG A 172 10.56 -27.53 -14.74
N GLY A 173 10.52 -27.39 -16.07
CA GLY A 173 9.29 -27.16 -16.83
C GLY A 173 8.60 -25.83 -16.51
N LEU A 174 9.38 -24.80 -16.11
CA LEU A 174 8.89 -23.46 -15.81
C LEU A 174 9.00 -22.52 -17.01
N LEU A 175 9.80 -22.86 -18.01
CA LEU A 175 10.10 -22.00 -19.15
C LEU A 175 9.89 -22.74 -20.46
N LEU A 176 8.95 -22.25 -21.26
CA LEU A 176 8.61 -22.80 -22.57
C LEU A 176 8.94 -21.79 -23.67
N ARG A 177 9.55 -22.27 -24.76
CA ARG A 177 9.73 -21.52 -26.00
C ARG A 177 8.60 -21.85 -26.96
N LEU A 178 7.97 -20.82 -27.51
CA LEU A 178 6.97 -20.96 -28.56
C LEU A 178 7.32 -19.99 -29.69
N GLY A 179 7.84 -20.53 -30.81
CA GLY A 179 8.41 -19.72 -31.89
C GLY A 179 9.58 -18.85 -31.40
N LYS A 180 9.45 -17.52 -31.52
CA LYS A 180 10.46 -16.56 -31.04
C LYS A 180 10.25 -16.13 -29.59
N GLY A 181 9.08 -16.41 -29.02
CA GLY A 181 8.69 -15.98 -27.69
C GLY A 181 9.07 -16.96 -26.59
N ARG A 182 9.04 -16.46 -25.35
CA ARG A 182 9.24 -17.24 -24.13
C ARG A 182 8.00 -17.09 -23.25
N ILE A 183 7.57 -18.20 -22.67
CA ILE A 183 6.42 -18.30 -21.79
C ILE A 183 6.96 -18.81 -20.46
N GLU A 184 6.82 -17.98 -19.43
CA GLU A 184 7.19 -18.31 -18.06
C GLU A 184 5.93 -18.78 -17.32
N ARG A 185 6.03 -19.92 -16.64
CA ARG A 185 4.99 -20.42 -15.76
C ARG A 185 4.88 -19.50 -14.54
N PHE A 186 3.65 -19.15 -14.19
CA PHE A 186 3.32 -18.41 -12.98
C PHE A 186 3.72 -19.18 -11.71
N GLU A 187 4.37 -18.49 -10.78
CA GLU A 187 4.70 -18.98 -9.44
C GLU A 187 3.86 -18.27 -8.36
N MET A 188 3.65 -18.93 -7.21
CA MET A 188 2.77 -18.47 -6.11
C MET A 188 2.99 -17.03 -5.59
N ASN A 189 4.15 -16.42 -5.84
CA ASN A 189 4.51 -15.06 -5.37
C ASN A 189 4.96 -14.15 -6.51
N ASP A 190 4.48 -14.40 -7.72
CA ASP A 190 4.81 -13.58 -8.88
C ASP A 190 4.18 -12.19 -8.80
N GLY A 191 5.01 -11.14 -8.84
CA GLY A 191 4.55 -9.75 -8.84
C GLY A 191 3.78 -9.39 -7.57
N GLY A 192 2.51 -9.02 -7.72
CA GLY A 192 1.66 -8.63 -6.59
C GLY A 192 1.06 -9.77 -5.78
N TYR A 193 1.14 -11.01 -6.27
CA TYR A 193 0.48 -12.18 -5.66
C TYR A 193 1.23 -12.67 -4.42
N VAL A 194 0.49 -13.21 -3.45
CA VAL A 194 1.07 -13.82 -2.24
C VAL A 194 0.41 -15.17 -1.96
N GLN A 195 1.20 -16.26 -2.05
CA GLN A 195 0.70 -17.62 -1.83
C GLN A 195 -0.51 -17.99 -2.72
N ALA A 196 -0.55 -17.45 -3.93
CA ALA A 196 -1.60 -17.76 -4.89
C ALA A 196 -1.47 -19.21 -5.38
N ASP A 197 -2.59 -19.80 -5.82
CA ASP A 197 -2.59 -21.12 -6.47
C ASP A 197 -1.74 -21.11 -7.73
N ASP A 198 -0.66 -21.90 -7.75
CA ASP A 198 0.23 -22.08 -8.89
C ASP A 198 0.12 -23.47 -9.53
N GLY A 199 -1.01 -24.17 -9.29
CA GLY A 199 -1.30 -25.49 -9.83
C GLY A 199 -1.39 -25.52 -11.36
N GLY A 200 -0.82 -26.56 -11.98
CA GLY A 200 -0.73 -26.66 -13.43
C GLY A 200 0.23 -25.64 -14.06
N PHE A 201 0.17 -25.50 -15.37
CA PHE A 201 0.95 -24.52 -16.12
C PHE A 201 0.09 -23.27 -16.33
N GLN A 202 0.14 -22.37 -15.36
CA GLN A 202 -0.54 -21.08 -15.41
C GLN A 202 0.36 -20.00 -15.99
N VAL A 203 -0.24 -18.98 -16.60
CA VAL A 203 0.46 -17.81 -17.12
C VAL A 203 -0.32 -16.53 -16.82
N LEU A 204 0.38 -15.41 -16.65
CA LEU A 204 -0.25 -14.10 -16.51
C LEU A 204 -0.89 -13.66 -17.83
N MET A 205 -2.15 -13.22 -17.76
CA MET A 205 -2.85 -12.62 -18.88
C MET A 205 -2.28 -11.24 -19.22
N ASN A 206 -2.22 -10.92 -20.50
CA ASN A 206 -1.78 -9.62 -21.01
C ASN A 206 -2.87 -9.03 -21.92
N TYR A 207 -3.92 -8.49 -21.30
CA TYR A 207 -5.08 -7.98 -22.02
C TYR A 207 -4.76 -6.73 -22.86
N ARG A 208 -4.96 -6.83 -24.18
CA ARG A 208 -4.64 -5.80 -25.19
C ARG A 208 -5.84 -5.46 -26.08
N GLY A 209 -6.92 -4.97 -25.49
CA GLY A 209 -8.17 -4.68 -26.18
C GLY A 209 -9.34 -5.44 -25.56
N ASP A 210 -10.57 -4.99 -25.86
CA ASP A 210 -11.79 -5.65 -25.42
C ASP A 210 -12.20 -6.81 -26.36
N HIS A 211 -13.34 -7.45 -26.09
CA HIS A 211 -13.78 -8.63 -26.84
C HIS A 211 -14.23 -8.28 -28.27
N THR A 212 -14.41 -7.00 -28.59
CA THR A 212 -14.79 -6.54 -29.94
C THR A 212 -13.64 -6.63 -30.95
N GLN A 213 -12.43 -6.99 -30.49
CA GLN A 213 -11.31 -7.29 -31.36
C GLN A 213 -11.43 -8.64 -32.07
N PHE A 214 -12.33 -9.51 -31.61
CA PHE A 214 -12.58 -10.80 -32.25
C PHE A 214 -13.78 -10.67 -33.17
N GLU A 215 -13.62 -11.15 -34.40
CA GLU A 215 -14.75 -11.26 -35.32
C GLU A 215 -15.72 -12.31 -34.77
N SER A 216 -16.99 -11.91 -34.61
CA SER A 216 -18.02 -12.77 -34.05
C SER A 216 -19.20 -12.91 -35.00
N VAL A 217 -19.74 -14.11 -35.11
CA VAL A 217 -20.94 -14.43 -35.91
C VAL A 217 -21.88 -15.28 -35.06
N SER A 218 -23.20 -15.03 -35.13
CA SER A 218 -24.15 -15.86 -34.38
C SER A 218 -24.28 -17.25 -35.01
N ILE A 219 -24.60 -18.26 -34.18
CA ILE A 219 -24.93 -19.60 -34.68
C ILE A 219 -26.06 -19.58 -35.72
N THR A 220 -27.06 -18.71 -35.53
CA THR A 220 -28.18 -18.56 -36.47
C THR A 220 -27.73 -18.04 -37.83
N ALA A 221 -26.81 -17.06 -37.87
CA ALA A 221 -26.22 -16.54 -39.10
C ALA A 221 -25.37 -17.60 -39.81
N VAL A 222 -24.61 -18.42 -39.07
CA VAL A 222 -23.88 -19.56 -39.66
C VAL A 222 -24.84 -20.58 -40.27
N LEU A 223 -25.91 -20.93 -39.54
CA LEU A 223 -26.93 -21.85 -40.04
C LEU A 223 -27.75 -21.25 -41.20
N ALA A 224 -27.82 -19.92 -41.34
CA ALA A 224 -28.40 -19.25 -42.50
C ALA A 224 -27.44 -19.20 -43.72
N GLY A 225 -26.17 -19.56 -43.56
CA GLY A 225 -25.17 -19.54 -44.62
C GLY A 225 -24.49 -18.19 -44.82
N GLU A 226 -24.45 -17.34 -43.78
CA GLU A 226 -23.82 -16.01 -43.82
C GLU A 226 -22.29 -16.04 -43.58
N LEU A 227 -21.67 -17.21 -43.70
CA LEU A 227 -20.22 -17.34 -43.61
C LEU A 227 -19.54 -16.93 -44.92
N THR A 228 -18.35 -16.37 -44.80
CA THR A 228 -17.46 -16.15 -45.94
C THR A 228 -16.15 -16.91 -45.74
N ASP A 229 -15.46 -17.20 -46.84
CA ASP A 229 -14.19 -17.92 -46.83
C ASP A 229 -13.15 -17.28 -45.90
N ALA A 230 -13.06 -15.94 -45.93
CA ALA A 230 -12.15 -15.15 -45.10
C ALA A 230 -12.46 -15.24 -43.59
N MET A 231 -13.68 -15.61 -43.22
CA MET A 231 -14.08 -15.73 -41.81
C MET A 231 -13.56 -17.02 -41.18
N VAL A 232 -13.37 -18.09 -41.96
CA VAL A 232 -13.19 -19.45 -41.43
C VAL A 232 -11.90 -20.12 -41.91
N ARG A 233 -11.53 -19.96 -43.18
CA ARG A 233 -10.42 -20.68 -43.79
C ARG A 233 -9.11 -20.40 -43.04
N ASP A 234 -8.41 -21.48 -42.68
CA ASP A 234 -7.12 -21.43 -41.97
C ASP A 234 -7.16 -20.62 -40.65
N ARG A 235 -8.34 -20.47 -40.04
CA ARG A 235 -8.54 -19.77 -38.75
C ARG A 235 -8.88 -20.75 -37.63
N ILE A 236 -8.62 -20.32 -36.41
CA ILE A 236 -9.12 -20.99 -35.20
C ILE A 236 -10.55 -20.52 -34.98
N VAL A 237 -11.50 -21.45 -34.96
CA VAL A 237 -12.91 -21.15 -34.71
C VAL A 237 -13.26 -21.59 -33.29
N LEU A 238 -13.85 -20.69 -32.50
CA LEU A 238 -14.42 -21.01 -31.19
C LEU A 238 -15.94 -20.99 -31.30
N VAL A 239 -16.61 -22.01 -30.78
CA VAL A 239 -18.06 -22.09 -30.70
C VAL A 239 -18.44 -22.10 -29.23
N GLY A 240 -19.16 -21.07 -28.77
CA GLY A 240 -19.50 -20.97 -27.35
C GLY A 240 -20.69 -20.06 -27.05
N SER A 241 -21.19 -20.15 -25.82
CA SER A 241 -22.31 -19.36 -25.36
C SER A 241 -21.92 -17.93 -25.02
N THR A 242 -22.76 -16.97 -25.37
CA THR A 242 -22.73 -15.60 -24.83
C THR A 242 -24.02 -15.24 -24.09
N ALA A 243 -24.92 -16.21 -23.89
CA ALA A 243 -26.19 -16.00 -23.22
C ALA A 243 -26.02 -15.88 -21.70
N ILE A 244 -26.72 -14.91 -21.09
CA ILE A 244 -26.65 -14.65 -19.65
C ILE A 244 -27.28 -15.82 -18.86
N SER A 245 -28.32 -16.44 -19.41
CA SER A 245 -29.02 -17.58 -18.83
C SER A 245 -28.15 -18.83 -18.64
N ILE A 246 -27.06 -18.96 -19.40
CA ILE A 246 -26.13 -20.10 -19.33
C ILE A 246 -25.09 -19.91 -18.22
N ASN A 247 -24.90 -18.67 -17.76
CA ASN A 247 -24.04 -18.31 -16.64
C ASN A 247 -22.56 -18.73 -16.80
N ASP A 248 -22.05 -18.62 -18.03
CA ASP A 248 -20.62 -18.79 -18.37
C ASP A 248 -19.95 -17.42 -18.60
N LEU A 249 -20.04 -16.57 -17.57
CA LEU A 249 -19.64 -15.17 -17.60
C LEU A 249 -18.60 -14.87 -16.51
N PHE A 250 -17.52 -14.19 -16.86
CA PHE A 250 -16.39 -13.91 -15.97
C PHE A 250 -16.09 -12.42 -15.88
N TYR A 251 -15.65 -11.96 -14.70
CA TYR A 251 -15.11 -10.61 -14.57
C TYR A 251 -13.68 -10.56 -15.11
N THR A 252 -13.37 -9.51 -15.86
CA THR A 252 -12.01 -9.26 -16.35
C THR A 252 -11.50 -7.92 -15.83
N PRO A 253 -10.17 -7.69 -15.83
CA PRO A 253 -9.60 -6.39 -15.47
C PRO A 253 -10.08 -5.21 -16.34
N LEU A 254 -10.52 -5.50 -17.56
CA LEU A 254 -10.88 -4.50 -18.58
C LEU A 254 -12.23 -3.85 -18.31
N THR A 255 -13.20 -4.67 -17.92
CA THR A 255 -14.62 -4.34 -18.01
C THR A 255 -15.20 -4.16 -16.62
N GLY A 256 -14.70 -3.20 -15.83
CA GLY A 256 -15.27 -2.79 -14.52
C GLY A 256 -16.17 -3.82 -13.84
N ASP A 257 -17.49 -3.60 -13.92
CA ASP A 257 -18.53 -4.50 -13.41
C ASP A 257 -19.25 -5.32 -14.51
N GLN A 258 -18.77 -5.25 -15.76
CA GLN A 258 -19.32 -6.01 -16.88
C GLN A 258 -18.58 -7.34 -17.04
N GLN A 259 -19.33 -8.43 -17.10
CA GLN A 259 -18.77 -9.75 -17.34
C GLN A 259 -18.59 -10.03 -18.84
N VAL A 260 -17.64 -10.90 -19.15
CA VAL A 260 -17.30 -11.36 -20.49
C VAL A 260 -17.54 -12.87 -20.57
N ALA A 261 -18.08 -13.35 -21.69
CA ALA A 261 -18.34 -14.78 -21.87
C ALA A 261 -17.06 -15.63 -21.90
N GLY A 262 -17.12 -16.86 -21.39
CA GLY A 262 -16.00 -17.81 -21.31
C GLY A 262 -15.31 -18.04 -22.65
N VAL A 263 -16.09 -18.14 -23.73
CA VAL A 263 -15.57 -18.28 -25.10
C VAL A 263 -14.58 -17.16 -25.49
N TYR A 264 -14.81 -15.92 -25.03
CA TYR A 264 -13.88 -14.81 -25.29
C TYR A 264 -12.64 -14.88 -24.40
N ILE A 265 -12.72 -15.46 -23.20
CA ILE A 265 -11.55 -15.74 -22.37
C ILE A 265 -10.59 -16.67 -23.13
N HIS A 266 -11.11 -17.75 -23.72
CA HIS A 266 -10.31 -18.62 -24.58
C HIS A 266 -9.71 -17.89 -25.78
N ALA A 267 -10.48 -17.00 -26.42
CA ALA A 267 -9.99 -16.17 -27.53
C ALA A 267 -8.80 -15.26 -27.11
N TYR A 268 -8.87 -14.63 -25.93
CA TYR A 268 -7.75 -13.84 -25.39
C TYR A 268 -6.49 -14.68 -25.18
N VAL A 269 -6.63 -15.89 -24.62
CA VAL A 269 -5.49 -16.80 -24.39
C VAL A 269 -4.87 -17.23 -25.72
N ILE A 270 -5.68 -17.65 -26.70
CA ILE A 270 -5.21 -18.02 -28.04
C ILE A 270 -4.46 -16.86 -28.67
N LYS A 271 -5.05 -15.66 -28.66
CA LYS A 271 -4.41 -14.46 -29.20
C LYS A 271 -3.05 -14.19 -28.57
N GLN A 272 -2.96 -14.25 -27.24
CA GLN A 272 -1.73 -14.03 -26.50
C GLN A 272 -0.64 -15.05 -26.87
N LEU A 273 -1.01 -16.33 -27.00
CA LEU A 273 -0.09 -17.39 -27.42
C LEU A 273 0.39 -17.17 -28.86
N LEU A 274 -0.51 -16.87 -29.80
CA LEU A 274 -0.17 -16.62 -31.20
C LEU A 274 0.69 -15.36 -31.39
N ASP A 275 0.45 -14.31 -30.61
CA ASP A 275 1.24 -13.09 -30.61
C ASP A 275 2.65 -13.32 -30.05
N THR A 276 2.78 -14.24 -29.10
CA THR A 276 4.07 -14.66 -28.54
C THR A 276 4.95 -15.36 -29.56
N VAL A 277 4.37 -16.14 -30.48
CA VAL A 277 5.11 -16.75 -31.62
C VAL A 277 5.83 -15.69 -32.45
N LYS A 278 5.18 -14.53 -32.66
CA LYS A 278 5.74 -13.39 -33.40
C LYS A 278 6.77 -12.58 -32.58
N GLY A 279 7.01 -12.94 -31.32
CA GLY A 279 7.97 -12.30 -30.42
C GLY A 279 7.36 -11.26 -29.49
N GLN A 280 6.03 -11.19 -29.37
CA GLN A 280 5.43 -10.41 -28.28
C GLN A 280 5.78 -11.03 -26.93
N ILE A 281 5.92 -10.17 -25.93
CA ILE A 281 6.43 -10.54 -24.60
C ILE A 281 5.23 -10.78 -23.67
N PHE A 282 5.19 -11.95 -23.03
CA PHE A 282 4.35 -12.21 -21.86
C PHE A 282 4.65 -11.20 -20.75
N LEU A 283 3.67 -10.93 -19.89
CA LEU A 283 3.93 -10.11 -18.72
C LEU A 283 4.92 -10.83 -17.79
N ARG A 284 6.08 -10.23 -17.56
CA ARG A 284 7.14 -10.78 -16.70
C ARG A 284 7.15 -10.08 -15.36
N THR A 285 7.42 -10.85 -14.33
CA THR A 285 7.68 -10.35 -12.98
C THR A 285 9.18 -10.19 -12.78
N VAL A 286 9.56 -9.53 -11.68
CA VAL A 286 10.96 -9.41 -11.29
C VAL A 286 11.19 -10.20 -10.00
N PRO A 287 12.41 -10.72 -9.77
CA PRO A 287 12.72 -11.36 -8.51
C PRO A 287 12.51 -10.41 -7.33
N GLY A 288 12.11 -10.92 -6.17
CA GLY A 288 11.78 -10.08 -5.01
C GLY A 288 12.88 -9.11 -4.56
N TYR A 289 14.17 -9.42 -4.77
CA TYR A 289 15.25 -8.46 -4.47
C TYR A 289 15.20 -7.21 -5.36
N ALA A 290 14.76 -7.33 -6.62
CA ALA A 290 14.62 -6.23 -7.54
C ALA A 290 13.44 -5.33 -7.14
N GLU A 291 12.36 -5.91 -6.59
CA GLU A 291 11.25 -5.15 -6.01
C GLU A 291 11.69 -4.31 -4.79
N TRP A 292 12.57 -4.85 -3.96
CA TRP A 292 13.17 -4.11 -2.84
C TRP A 292 14.07 -2.97 -3.34
N LEU A 293 14.90 -3.20 -4.36
CA LEU A 293 15.71 -2.15 -4.97
C LEU A 293 14.85 -1.06 -5.61
N TRP A 294 13.76 -1.44 -6.27
CA TRP A 294 12.76 -0.52 -6.83
C TRP A 294 12.10 0.34 -5.75
N THR A 295 11.68 -0.27 -4.65
CA THR A 295 11.11 0.44 -3.50
C THR A 295 12.14 1.40 -2.88
N LEU A 296 13.37 0.93 -2.68
CA LEU A 296 14.46 1.75 -2.14
C LEU A 296 14.75 2.95 -3.05
N PHE A 297 14.79 2.75 -4.36
CA PHE A 297 14.97 3.82 -5.34
C PHE A 297 13.92 4.93 -5.14
N TRP A 298 12.63 4.59 -5.11
CA TRP A 298 11.56 5.59 -4.94
C TRP A 298 11.54 6.24 -3.56
N VAL A 299 11.94 5.53 -2.51
CA VAL A 299 12.19 6.11 -1.19
C VAL A 299 13.31 7.15 -1.25
N THR A 300 14.42 6.86 -1.93
CA THR A 300 15.53 7.80 -2.08
C THR A 300 15.16 9.02 -2.91
N VAL A 301 14.38 8.84 -3.99
CA VAL A 301 13.84 9.94 -4.80
C VAL A 301 12.92 10.81 -3.95
N SER A 302 11.98 10.20 -3.21
CA SER A 302 11.07 10.93 -2.32
C SER A 302 11.84 11.75 -1.27
N HIS A 303 12.84 11.16 -0.61
CA HIS A 303 13.66 11.86 0.37
C HIS A 303 14.47 13.00 -0.25
N SER A 304 15.03 12.80 -1.44
CA SER A 304 15.87 13.81 -2.11
C SER A 304 15.06 15.03 -2.58
N VAL A 305 13.80 14.82 -2.97
CA VAL A 305 12.86 15.89 -3.34
C VAL A 305 12.29 16.60 -2.10
N LEU A 306 12.36 15.99 -0.91
CA LEU A 306 11.91 16.58 0.34
C LEU A 306 12.79 17.80 0.69
N ASP A 307 12.34 18.98 0.26
CA ASP A 307 13.03 20.23 0.53
C ASP A 307 13.01 20.54 2.04
N ARG A 308 14.15 20.30 2.70
CA ARG A 308 14.32 20.62 4.12
C ARG A 308 14.10 22.10 4.44
N LYS A 309 14.19 23.01 3.45
CA LYS A 309 13.88 24.44 3.61
C LYS A 309 12.38 24.72 3.47
N ALA A 310 11.61 23.90 2.75
CA ALA A 310 10.15 24.00 2.66
C ALA A 310 9.46 23.72 4.00
N LEU A 311 10.11 22.95 4.89
CA LEU A 311 9.69 22.69 6.29
C LEU A 311 9.63 23.96 7.17
N LYS A 312 10.03 25.13 6.65
CA LYS A 312 10.03 26.41 7.35
C LYS A 312 8.94 27.40 6.90
N SER A 313 8.16 27.07 5.86
CA SER A 313 7.18 27.98 5.27
C SER A 313 5.76 27.75 5.80
N LYS A 314 4.94 28.80 5.92
CA LYS A 314 3.49 28.69 6.16
C LYS A 314 2.75 27.93 5.04
N ALA A 315 3.36 27.77 3.87
CA ALA A 315 2.86 26.98 2.75
C ALA A 315 3.28 25.50 2.78
N LEU A 316 3.73 24.99 3.94
CA LEU A 316 4.23 23.63 4.12
C LEU A 316 3.30 22.57 3.49
N ALA A 317 2.01 22.61 3.85
CA ALA A 317 1.04 21.61 3.43
C ALA A 317 0.94 21.51 1.89
N TRP A 318 0.83 22.65 1.20
CA TRP A 318 0.76 22.69 -0.26
C TRP A 318 2.02 22.14 -0.93
N ARG A 319 3.20 22.44 -0.39
CA ARG A 319 4.47 21.92 -0.94
C ARG A 319 4.59 20.41 -0.79
N LEU A 320 4.19 19.86 0.35
CA LEU A 320 4.18 18.42 0.58
C LEU A 320 3.18 17.71 -0.35
N VAL A 321 1.99 18.27 -0.55
CA VAL A 321 1.01 17.74 -1.51
C VAL A 321 1.58 17.77 -2.94
N THR A 322 2.19 18.87 -3.38
CA THR A 322 2.79 18.93 -4.72
C THR A 322 3.92 17.92 -4.89
N GLN A 323 4.74 17.70 -3.86
CA GLN A 323 5.79 16.68 -3.89
C GLN A 323 5.21 15.27 -4.02
N LEU A 324 4.22 14.92 -3.21
CA LEU A 324 3.56 13.62 -3.28
C LEU A 324 2.95 13.39 -4.67
N LEU A 325 2.33 14.42 -5.26
CA LEU A 325 1.81 14.34 -6.62
C LEU A 325 2.91 14.12 -7.66
N VAL A 326 4.03 14.85 -7.57
CA VAL A 326 5.13 14.71 -8.54
C VAL A 326 5.80 13.35 -8.44
N VAL A 327 6.18 12.92 -7.22
CA VAL A 327 6.84 11.62 -7.00
C VAL A 327 5.88 10.48 -7.31
N GLY A 328 4.63 10.57 -6.86
CA GLY A 328 3.60 9.56 -7.13
C GLY A 328 3.28 9.44 -8.62
N SER A 329 3.18 10.55 -9.34
CA SER A 329 2.98 10.54 -10.79
C SER A 329 4.19 9.95 -11.52
N GLY A 330 5.41 10.30 -11.09
CA GLY A 330 6.63 9.71 -11.64
C GLY A 330 6.69 8.20 -11.45
N LEU A 331 6.32 7.71 -10.26
CA LEU A 331 6.22 6.28 -9.95
C LEU A 331 5.20 5.58 -10.86
N GLY A 332 3.99 6.11 -10.96
CA GLY A 332 2.93 5.55 -11.80
C GLY A 332 3.28 5.55 -13.29
N ILE A 333 3.84 6.65 -13.80
CA ILE A 333 4.27 6.76 -15.21
C ILE A 333 5.40 5.76 -15.51
N THR A 334 6.41 5.68 -14.66
CA THR A 334 7.54 4.76 -14.87
C THR A 334 7.07 3.31 -14.78
N GLY A 335 6.21 2.98 -13.82
CA GLY A 335 5.59 1.66 -13.71
C GLY A 335 4.79 1.30 -14.96
N TYR A 336 3.99 2.22 -15.50
CA TYR A 336 3.21 1.97 -16.71
C TYR A 336 4.09 1.81 -17.97
N ILE A 337 5.19 2.56 -18.08
CA ILE A 337 6.16 2.41 -19.18
C ILE A 337 6.79 1.01 -19.13
N LEU A 338 7.22 0.55 -17.95
CA LEU A 338 7.77 -0.79 -17.76
C LEU A 338 6.73 -1.88 -18.07
N PHE A 339 5.49 -1.71 -17.58
CA PHE A 339 4.38 -2.59 -17.89
C PHE A 339 4.11 -2.70 -19.39
N SER A 340 4.10 -1.57 -20.10
CA SER A 340 3.94 -1.54 -21.56
C SER A 340 5.08 -2.23 -22.30
N ALA A 341 6.28 -2.27 -21.71
CA ALA A 341 7.43 -3.04 -22.18
C ALA A 341 7.41 -4.52 -21.77
N GLY A 342 6.36 -4.98 -21.06
CA GLY A 342 6.18 -6.37 -20.63
C GLY A 342 6.72 -6.68 -19.22
N TRP A 343 7.04 -5.66 -18.41
CA TRP A 343 7.54 -5.85 -17.04
C TRP A 343 6.55 -5.32 -16.01
N TRP A 344 5.98 -6.22 -15.20
CA TRP A 344 5.15 -5.83 -14.06
C TRP A 344 6.01 -5.72 -12.80
N LEU A 345 6.20 -4.48 -12.34
CA LEU A 345 6.82 -4.17 -11.06
C LEU A 345 5.76 -3.66 -10.09
N PRO A 346 5.63 -4.25 -8.89
CA PRO A 346 4.67 -3.79 -7.90
C PRO A 346 4.86 -2.32 -7.50
N LEU A 347 3.75 -1.58 -7.38
CA LEU A 347 3.72 -0.16 -7.03
C LEU A 347 3.13 0.13 -5.64
N ALA A 348 2.31 -0.77 -5.09
CA ALA A 348 1.61 -0.57 -3.83
C ALA A 348 2.59 -0.29 -2.67
N LEU A 349 3.64 -1.12 -2.53
CA LEU A 349 4.65 -0.96 -1.49
C LEU A 349 5.49 0.33 -1.66
N PRO A 350 6.04 0.65 -2.85
CA PRO A 350 6.67 1.95 -3.12
C PRO A 350 5.76 3.14 -2.81
N MET A 351 4.47 3.10 -3.15
CA MET A 351 3.52 4.18 -2.86
C MET A 351 3.39 4.42 -1.35
N VAL A 352 3.19 3.36 -0.57
CA VAL A 352 3.11 3.47 0.90
C VAL A 352 4.42 3.97 1.49
N ALA A 353 5.56 3.51 0.97
CA ALA A 353 6.88 3.95 1.43
C ALA A 353 7.11 5.43 1.15
N VAL A 354 6.73 5.93 -0.04
CA VAL A 354 6.80 7.36 -0.40
C VAL A 354 5.93 8.19 0.56
N VAL A 355 4.68 7.80 0.82
CA VAL A 355 3.81 8.51 1.78
C VAL A 355 4.42 8.50 3.19
N SER A 356 4.96 7.36 3.63
CA SER A 356 5.60 7.22 4.94
C SER A 356 6.82 8.14 5.11
N THR A 357 7.66 8.28 4.07
CA THR A 357 8.82 9.20 4.13
C THR A 357 8.41 10.66 4.36
N VAL A 358 7.31 11.09 3.75
CA VAL A 358 6.76 12.44 3.94
C VAL A 358 6.19 12.60 5.34
N ALA A 359 5.41 11.63 5.83
CA ALA A 359 4.84 11.64 7.17
C ALA A 359 5.94 11.73 8.26
N LEU A 360 7.00 10.92 8.14
CA LEU A 360 8.13 10.96 9.07
C LEU A 360 8.84 12.32 9.05
N GLY A 361 9.02 12.94 7.88
CA GLY A 361 9.62 14.27 7.77
C GLY A 361 8.79 15.36 8.45
N VAL A 362 7.46 15.24 8.46
CA VAL A 362 6.56 16.17 9.18
C VAL A 362 6.69 15.99 10.69
N VAL A 363 6.73 14.75 11.17
CA VAL A 363 6.86 14.44 12.61
C VAL A 363 8.21 14.94 13.15
N ASP A 364 9.32 14.66 12.45
CA ASP A 364 10.65 15.16 12.82
C ASP A 364 10.67 16.69 12.92
N ARG A 365 10.03 17.37 11.97
CA ARG A 365 9.95 18.84 12.00
C ARG A 365 9.10 19.37 13.15
N SER A 366 7.96 18.74 13.42
CA SER A 366 7.11 19.11 14.55
C SER A 366 7.89 19.03 15.86
N GLN A 367 8.68 17.98 16.04
CA GLN A 367 9.53 17.81 17.21
C GLN A 367 10.60 18.92 17.31
N GLN A 368 11.26 19.25 16.21
CA GLN A 368 12.25 20.34 16.18
C GLN A 368 11.64 21.71 16.54
N LEU A 369 10.42 21.99 16.07
CA LEU A 369 9.71 23.23 16.40
C LEU A 369 9.33 23.30 17.88
N GLN A 370 8.87 22.20 18.46
CA GLN A 370 8.61 22.11 19.90
C GLN A 370 9.87 22.38 20.73
N ASN A 371 11.01 21.83 20.30
CA ASN A 371 12.28 22.04 20.98
C ASN A 371 12.77 23.50 20.91
N LEU A 372 12.50 24.22 19.82
CA LEU A 372 12.84 25.65 19.69
C LEU A 372 11.91 26.56 20.50
N ALA A 373 10.64 26.18 20.63
CA ALA A 373 9.66 26.87 21.46
C ALA A 373 9.81 26.55 22.96
N ALA A 374 10.86 25.84 23.38
CA ALA A 374 11.06 25.43 24.77
C ALA A 374 11.79 26.48 25.63
N PHE A 375 12.38 27.51 25.04
CA PHE A 375 13.23 28.49 25.72
C PHE A 375 12.59 29.89 25.79
N ASP A 376 12.84 30.62 26.87
CA ASP A 376 12.45 32.02 27.05
C ASP A 376 13.37 32.95 26.23
N GLU A 377 12.78 33.82 25.40
CA GLU A 377 13.52 34.67 24.45
C GLU A 377 14.48 35.66 25.12
N LEU A 378 14.19 36.09 26.35
CA LEU A 378 15.02 37.06 27.06
C LEU A 378 16.22 36.39 27.74
N THR A 379 15.95 35.30 28.46
CA THR A 379 16.90 34.69 29.41
C THR A 379 17.60 33.44 28.87
N MET A 380 17.10 32.87 27.77
CA MET A 380 17.60 31.65 27.12
C MET A 380 17.56 30.39 28.01
N VAL A 381 16.94 30.44 29.19
CA VAL A 381 16.58 29.26 29.98
C VAL A 381 15.22 28.73 29.51
N ALA A 382 14.78 27.56 30.01
CA ALA A 382 13.49 27.01 29.59
C ALA A 382 12.33 27.98 29.90
N ASN A 383 11.27 27.96 29.10
CA ASN A 383 10.06 28.71 29.41
C ASN A 383 9.12 27.90 30.32
N ARG A 384 8.03 28.54 30.75
CA ARG A 384 7.04 27.93 31.63
C ARG A 384 6.39 26.68 31.04
N ASP A 385 6.04 26.69 29.76
CA ASP A 385 5.36 25.56 29.12
C ASP A 385 6.26 24.31 29.10
N TYR A 386 7.55 24.49 28.82
CA TYR A 386 8.52 23.39 28.87
C TYR A 386 8.78 22.93 30.32
N PHE A 387 8.85 23.86 31.27
CA PHE A 387 8.94 23.53 32.70
C PHE A 387 7.78 22.64 33.17
N ASP A 388 6.54 22.99 32.83
CA ASP A 388 5.36 22.23 33.27
C ASP A 388 5.39 20.78 32.71
N GLN A 389 5.83 20.62 31.46
CA GLN A 389 6.00 19.30 30.82
C GLN A 389 7.13 18.50 31.46
N TYR A 390 8.30 19.11 31.64
CA TYR A 390 9.47 18.45 32.23
C TYR A 390 9.20 18.04 33.68
N LEU A 391 8.57 18.90 34.48
CA LEU A 391 8.23 18.58 35.87
C LEU A 391 7.29 17.38 35.95
N ALA A 392 6.27 17.31 35.08
CA ALA A 392 5.33 16.20 35.05
C ALA A 392 6.01 14.88 34.70
N GLU A 393 6.99 14.90 33.79
CA GLU A 393 7.73 13.70 33.39
C GLU A 393 8.77 13.30 34.45
N ALA A 394 9.52 14.27 35.00
CA ALA A 394 10.49 14.03 36.05
C ALA A 394 9.86 13.43 37.31
N MET A 395 8.62 13.83 37.66
CA MET A 395 7.88 13.24 38.76
C MET A 395 7.44 11.78 38.52
N LYS A 396 7.35 11.32 37.26
CA LYS A 396 7.10 9.91 36.95
C LYS A 396 8.37 9.08 36.98
N GLN A 397 9.48 9.67 36.53
CA GLN A 397 10.75 8.97 36.33
C GLN A 397 11.58 8.88 37.62
N HIS A 398 11.51 9.91 38.47
CA HIS A 398 12.33 10.01 39.67
C HIS A 398 11.51 9.78 40.94
N LYS A 399 12.07 9.00 41.86
CA LYS A 399 11.45 8.70 43.17
C LYS A 399 11.65 9.82 44.19
N GLN A 400 12.58 10.72 43.91
CA GLN A 400 12.91 11.87 44.74
C GLN A 400 13.12 13.07 43.83
N LEU A 401 12.48 14.18 44.15
CA LEU A 401 12.54 15.38 43.31
C LEU A 401 12.34 16.61 44.17
N SER A 402 13.18 17.62 43.97
CA SER A 402 13.06 18.93 44.60
C SER A 402 12.74 20.00 43.56
N LEU A 403 11.89 20.95 43.95
CA LEU A 403 11.55 22.13 43.18
C LEU A 403 11.93 23.38 43.98
N ILE A 404 12.68 24.28 43.36
CA ILE A 404 12.94 25.62 43.88
C ILE A 404 12.19 26.62 43.00
N LEU A 405 11.33 27.43 43.61
CA LEU A 405 10.82 28.66 43.01
C LEU A 405 11.55 29.83 43.63
N CYS A 406 12.09 30.72 42.80
CA CYS A 406 12.74 31.93 43.28
C CYS A 406 12.26 33.15 42.51
N SER A 407 12.35 34.31 43.15
CA SER A 407 11.89 35.59 42.60
C SER A 407 12.87 36.67 42.97
N VAL A 408 13.13 37.57 42.04
CA VAL A 408 13.91 38.78 42.32
C VAL A 408 13.14 39.68 43.29
N ASP A 409 13.81 40.12 44.35
CA ASP A 409 13.25 40.93 45.42
C ASP A 409 13.17 42.41 45.01
N TYR A 410 12.04 43.08 45.33
CA TYR A 410 11.75 44.48 44.94
C TYR A 410 12.00 44.80 43.46
N PHE A 411 11.68 43.87 42.54
CA PHE A 411 12.03 44.04 41.12
C PHE A 411 11.19 45.11 40.42
N GLN A 412 9.96 45.35 40.87
CA GLN A 412 9.15 46.47 40.37
C GLN A 412 9.81 47.82 40.72
N GLU A 413 10.30 47.98 41.95
CA GLU A 413 11.04 49.15 42.39
C GLU A 413 12.36 49.30 41.62
N PHE A 414 13.05 48.20 41.36
CA PHE A 414 14.24 48.18 40.50
C PHE A 414 13.92 48.73 39.09
N ASN A 415 12.84 48.24 38.47
CA ASN A 415 12.40 48.70 37.16
C ASN A 415 11.96 50.17 37.16
N ASN A 416 11.28 50.62 38.22
CA ASN A 416 10.86 52.01 38.35
C ASN A 416 12.07 52.95 38.46
N LEU A 417 13.17 52.49 39.07
CA LEU A 417 14.37 53.29 39.29
C LEU A 417 15.34 53.27 38.10
N TYR A 418 15.61 52.09 37.53
CA TYR A 418 16.65 51.90 36.51
C TYR A 418 16.08 51.65 35.10
N GLY A 419 14.76 51.53 34.96
CA GLY A 419 14.05 51.28 33.71
C GLY A 419 14.03 49.81 33.29
N TYR A 420 13.02 49.43 32.51
CA TYR A 420 12.80 48.04 32.06
C TYR A 420 13.99 47.43 31.32
N SER A 421 14.74 48.21 30.52
CA SER A 421 15.94 47.69 29.84
C SER A 421 17.05 47.27 30.81
N ALA A 422 17.17 47.94 31.96
CA ALA A 422 18.09 47.52 33.02
C ALA A 422 17.56 46.28 33.75
N GLY A 423 16.24 46.20 33.96
CA GLY A 423 15.56 45.01 34.48
C GLY A 423 15.80 43.77 33.62
N ASP A 424 15.67 43.90 32.30
CA ASP A 424 15.92 42.81 31.35
C ASP A 424 17.36 42.29 31.45
N ARG A 425 18.35 43.20 31.51
CA ARG A 425 19.76 42.82 31.73
C ARG A 425 19.97 42.15 33.08
N CYS A 426 19.30 42.63 34.13
CA CYS A 426 19.35 42.01 35.45
C CYS A 426 18.83 40.56 35.39
N LEU A 427 17.67 40.33 34.77
CA LEU A 427 17.09 38.98 34.61
C LEU A 427 18.00 38.05 33.79
N GLN A 428 18.64 38.56 32.74
CA GLN A 428 19.62 37.81 31.96
C GLN A 428 20.83 37.37 32.81
N GLN A 429 21.35 38.26 33.64
CA GLN A 429 22.49 37.94 34.51
C GLN A 429 22.10 36.97 35.64
N VAL A 430 20.93 37.17 36.24
CA VAL A 430 20.37 36.26 37.25
C VAL A 430 20.15 34.86 36.65
N ALA A 431 19.55 34.75 35.47
CA ALA A 431 19.36 33.46 34.79
C ALA A 431 20.68 32.73 34.55
N ARG A 432 21.72 33.44 34.09
CA ARG A 432 23.07 32.87 33.93
C ARG A 432 23.67 32.41 35.25
N ALA A 433 23.53 33.20 36.32
CA ALA A 433 24.03 32.85 37.65
C ALA A 433 23.33 31.61 38.22
N ILE A 434 22.02 31.47 38.00
CA ILE A 434 21.27 30.26 38.37
C ILE A 434 21.79 29.06 37.57
N ASN A 435 21.94 29.21 36.25
CA ASN A 435 22.36 28.11 35.38
C ASN A 435 23.78 27.60 35.69
N LEU A 436 24.69 28.48 36.11
CA LEU A 436 26.05 28.11 36.56
C LEU A 436 26.06 27.43 37.94
N ALA A 437 24.99 27.58 38.72
CA ALA A 437 24.91 27.03 40.06
C ALA A 437 24.38 25.59 40.09
N VAL A 438 23.63 25.17 39.07
CA VAL A 438 23.00 23.84 38.98
C VAL A 438 23.82 22.86 38.12
N HIS A 439 23.45 21.59 38.11
CA HIS A 439 24.07 20.55 37.26
C HIS A 439 23.37 20.46 35.89
N ASP A 440 24.04 19.85 34.90
CA ASP A 440 23.47 19.62 33.56
C ASP A 440 22.20 18.74 33.57
N SER A 441 22.00 17.95 34.63
CA SER A 441 20.80 17.14 34.85
C SER A 441 19.60 17.93 35.38
N ASP A 442 19.82 19.16 35.84
CA ASP A 442 18.80 20.01 36.43
C ASP A 442 18.16 20.90 35.36
N LEU A 443 16.90 21.28 35.53
CA LEU A 443 16.23 22.21 34.64
C LEU A 443 16.09 23.58 35.29
N VAL A 444 16.58 24.63 34.64
CA VAL A 444 16.28 26.03 34.96
C VAL A 444 15.27 26.58 33.98
N ALA A 445 14.22 27.22 34.50
CA ALA A 445 13.18 27.83 33.69
C ALA A 445 12.78 29.23 34.20
N ARG A 446 12.39 30.12 33.27
CA ARG A 446 11.71 31.37 33.60
C ARG A 446 10.21 31.08 33.75
N TYR A 447 9.73 31.11 34.99
CA TYR A 447 8.39 30.72 35.38
C TYR A 447 7.38 31.89 35.33
N GLY A 448 7.87 33.12 35.48
CA GLY A 448 7.08 34.35 35.36
C GLY A 448 7.97 35.54 35.05
N GLU A 449 7.42 36.76 35.09
CA GLU A 449 8.16 37.99 34.69
C GLU A 449 9.48 38.15 35.45
N GLU A 450 9.46 37.96 36.77
CA GLU A 450 10.60 38.07 37.70
C GLU A 450 10.92 36.75 38.43
N LYS A 451 10.28 35.64 38.03
CA LYS A 451 10.31 34.36 38.74
C LYS A 451 11.01 33.28 37.93
N PHE A 452 11.85 32.50 38.60
CA PHE A 452 12.52 31.32 38.04
C PHE A 452 12.11 30.06 38.80
N ALA A 453 12.04 28.95 38.07
CA ALA A 453 11.81 27.63 38.62
C ALA A 453 13.01 26.73 38.30
N ILE A 454 13.41 25.91 39.27
CA ILE A 454 14.52 24.98 39.14
C ILE A 454 14.04 23.60 39.58
N VAL A 455 14.07 22.64 38.65
CA VAL A 455 13.72 21.24 38.91
C VAL A 455 15.01 20.45 39.14
N LEU A 456 15.07 19.75 40.27
CA LEU A 456 16.23 19.01 40.74
C LEU A 456 15.86 17.52 40.92
N PRO A 457 16.06 16.69 39.88
CA PRO A 457 15.86 15.25 39.97
C PRO A 457 16.78 14.61 41.02
N ASP A 458 16.32 13.55 41.66
CA ASP A 458 17.06 12.74 42.65
C ASP A 458 17.75 13.56 43.78
N THR A 459 17.14 14.70 44.13
CA THR A 459 17.73 15.69 45.06
C THR A 459 16.90 15.83 46.35
N THR A 460 17.57 15.72 47.51
CA THR A 460 16.92 15.86 48.83
C THR A 460 16.64 17.33 49.19
N ALA A 461 15.86 17.56 50.24
CA ALA A 461 15.56 18.91 50.73
C ALA A 461 16.82 19.65 51.18
N GLU A 462 17.76 18.96 51.84
CA GLU A 462 19.03 19.51 52.29
C GLU A 462 19.92 19.89 51.11
N MET A 463 20.03 19.00 50.11
CA MET A 463 20.79 19.27 48.88
C MET A 463 20.19 20.43 48.09
N SER A 464 18.86 20.49 47.99
CA SER A 464 18.14 21.61 47.37
C SER A 464 18.43 22.94 48.09
N ALA A 465 18.46 22.93 49.43
CA ALA A 465 18.84 24.11 50.21
C ALA A 465 20.28 24.57 49.95
N ASP A 466 21.21 23.64 49.76
CA ASP A 466 22.60 23.97 49.45
C ASP A 466 22.77 24.52 48.03
N ILE A 467 21.98 24.02 47.07
CA ILE A 467 21.89 24.58 45.72
C ILE A 467 21.29 26.00 45.77
N ALA A 468 20.21 26.22 46.54
CA ALA A 468 19.63 27.55 46.73
C ALA A 468 20.65 28.55 47.33
N LYS A 469 21.43 28.14 48.34
CA LYS A 469 22.52 28.96 48.90
C LYS A 469 23.64 29.22 47.88
N LYS A 470 23.94 28.24 47.02
CA LYS A 470 24.93 28.42 45.94
C LYS A 470 24.44 29.46 44.93
N ILE A 471 23.17 29.37 44.50
CA ILE A 471 22.54 30.38 43.64
C ILE A 471 22.59 31.76 44.29
N GLN A 472 22.20 31.85 45.57
CA GLN A 472 22.22 33.11 46.32
C GLN A 472 23.60 33.76 46.34
N ARG A 473 24.66 32.98 46.55
CA ARG A 473 26.06 33.47 46.50
C ARG A 473 26.45 33.94 45.10
N GLN A 474 26.08 33.19 44.05
CA GLN A 474 26.38 33.55 42.66
C GLN A 474 25.69 34.84 42.26
N VAL A 475 24.41 35.03 42.64
CA VAL A 475 23.70 36.28 42.36
C VAL A 475 24.32 37.45 43.13
N ARG A 476 24.69 37.25 44.40
CA ARG A 476 25.35 38.30 45.18
C ARG A 476 26.69 38.74 44.57
N GLN A 477 27.43 37.82 43.95
CA GLN A 477 28.69 38.11 43.25
C GLN A 477 28.53 38.92 41.96
N LEU A 478 27.29 39.08 41.45
CA LEU A 478 27.03 39.98 40.33
C LEU A 478 27.15 41.45 40.71
N GLU A 479 27.05 41.78 42.01
CA GLU A 479 27.17 43.16 42.55
C GLU A 479 26.29 44.16 41.76
N ILE A 480 25.05 43.75 41.44
CA ILE A 480 24.07 44.61 40.79
C ILE A 480 23.42 45.48 41.86
N LEU A 481 23.73 46.79 41.84
CA LEU A 481 23.20 47.77 42.79
C LEU A 481 21.67 47.86 42.73
N HIS A 482 21.01 47.88 43.88
CA HIS A 482 19.55 48.03 44.01
C HIS A 482 19.18 49.06 45.09
N ASP A 483 19.31 50.36 44.77
CA ASP A 483 19.01 51.45 45.71
C ASP A 483 17.51 51.55 46.07
N GLY A 484 16.64 50.86 45.33
CA GLY A 484 15.22 50.77 45.60
C GLY A 484 14.85 49.68 46.63
N SER A 485 15.81 48.84 47.01
CA SER A 485 15.62 47.80 48.03
C SER A 485 15.68 48.38 49.43
N LYS A 486 14.82 47.89 50.33
CA LYS A 486 14.80 48.30 51.74
C LYS A 486 15.72 47.45 52.62
N GLU A 487 16.26 46.36 52.09
CA GLU A 487 16.87 45.28 52.87
C GLU A 487 18.32 44.95 52.43
N SER A 488 18.74 45.39 51.24
CA SER A 488 20.06 45.06 50.68
C SER A 488 20.50 46.11 49.67
N GLU A 489 21.79 46.45 49.66
CA GLU A 489 22.43 47.31 48.64
C GLU A 489 22.47 46.65 47.26
N TRP A 490 22.43 45.31 47.20
CA TRP A 490 22.53 44.51 45.98
C TRP A 490 21.24 43.77 45.67
N ILE A 491 21.02 43.41 44.40
CA ILE A 491 19.91 42.55 43.99
C ILE A 491 19.94 41.23 44.79
N ALA A 492 18.78 40.83 45.29
CA ALA A 492 18.60 39.60 46.05
C ALA A 492 17.42 38.80 45.50
N LEU A 493 17.39 37.51 45.81
CA LEU A 493 16.26 36.64 45.50
C LEU A 493 15.76 35.99 46.79
N SER A 494 14.44 35.83 46.87
CA SER A 494 13.79 34.94 47.82
C SER A 494 13.55 33.57 47.19
N TYR A 495 13.61 32.50 47.98
CA TYR A 495 13.52 31.11 47.52
C TYR A 495 12.48 30.33 48.32
N GLY A 496 11.54 29.70 47.62
CA GLY A 496 10.61 28.73 48.17
C GLY A 496 10.89 27.34 47.61
N MET A 497 11.10 26.37 48.48
CA MET A 497 11.46 25.01 48.08
C MET A 497 10.38 24.02 48.49
N ALA A 498 10.12 23.02 47.65
CA ALA A 498 9.30 21.88 48.01
C ALA A 498 9.93 20.60 47.45
N THR A 499 9.91 19.55 48.27
CA THR A 499 10.54 18.26 47.93
C THR A 499 9.54 17.13 48.10
N ILE A 500 9.51 16.23 47.12
CA ILE A 500 8.78 14.96 47.19
C ILE A 500 9.74 13.80 47.41
N SER A 501 9.27 12.83 48.19
CA SER A 501 9.89 11.52 48.34
C SER A 501 8.91 10.43 47.88
N SER A 502 9.43 9.22 47.65
CA SER A 502 8.79 8.11 46.92
C SER A 502 7.39 7.65 47.36
N GLN A 503 6.86 8.19 48.48
CA GLN A 503 5.58 7.78 49.06
C GLN A 503 4.45 8.81 48.85
N ALA A 504 4.73 9.98 48.26
CA ALA A 504 3.76 11.05 48.10
C ALA A 504 3.11 11.05 46.70
N SER A 505 1.81 10.75 46.62
CA SER A 505 1.00 10.94 45.41
C SER A 505 0.49 12.37 45.34
N ILE A 506 1.33 13.31 44.89
CA ILE A 506 0.92 14.70 44.64
C ILE A 506 1.04 15.02 43.15
N SER A 507 0.14 15.87 42.65
CA SER A 507 0.22 16.35 41.26
C SER A 507 1.31 17.43 41.10
N PRO A 508 1.87 17.62 39.89
CA PRO A 508 2.86 18.68 39.61
C PRO A 508 2.39 20.07 40.07
N HIS A 509 1.12 20.40 39.80
CA HIS A 509 0.52 21.67 40.23
C HIS A 509 0.55 21.85 41.77
N ARG A 510 0.38 20.77 42.55
CA ARG A 510 0.45 20.84 44.01
C ARG A 510 1.88 21.10 44.48
N LEU A 511 2.87 20.44 43.90
CA LEU A 511 4.28 20.67 44.22
C LEU A 511 4.69 22.12 43.94
N VAL A 512 4.29 22.67 42.79
CA VAL A 512 4.49 24.08 42.44
C VAL A 512 3.79 25.00 43.45
N SER A 513 2.55 24.69 43.83
CA SER A 513 1.82 25.46 44.83
C SER A 513 2.52 25.47 46.20
N TYR A 514 3.13 24.37 46.62
CA TYR A 514 3.85 24.28 47.90
C TYR A 514 5.15 25.08 47.90
N ALA A 515 5.92 25.01 46.80
CA ALA A 515 7.08 25.86 46.60
C ALA A 515 6.68 27.35 46.55
N GLY A 516 5.53 27.66 45.94
CA GLY A 516 4.99 29.03 45.87
C GLY A 516 4.63 29.59 47.25
N GLN A 517 3.95 28.81 48.08
CA GLN A 517 3.64 29.23 49.46
C GLN A 517 4.90 29.45 50.30
N ALA A 518 5.92 28.60 50.13
CA ALA A 518 7.22 28.79 50.78
C ALA A 518 7.91 30.07 50.29
N LEU A 519 7.82 30.39 49.00
CA LEU A 519 8.38 31.62 48.43
C LEU A 519 7.66 32.86 48.97
N ASP A 520 6.33 32.81 49.11
CA ASP A 520 5.57 33.91 49.71
C ASP A 520 5.96 34.13 51.18
N LYS A 521 6.15 33.04 51.94
CA LYS A 521 6.68 33.09 53.32
C LYS A 521 8.08 33.70 53.35
N ALA A 522 8.95 33.32 52.42
CA ALA A 522 10.30 33.88 52.29
C ALA A 522 10.30 35.40 52.06
N LYS A 523 9.38 35.89 51.21
CA LYS A 523 9.21 37.33 50.97
C LYS A 523 8.68 38.08 52.20
N GLN A 524 7.88 37.43 53.05
CA GLN A 524 7.34 38.04 54.28
C GLN A 524 8.34 38.09 55.45
N THR A 525 9.31 37.17 55.51
CA THR A 525 10.29 37.06 56.62
C THR A 525 11.54 37.94 56.47
N GLY A 526 11.50 38.95 55.58
CA GLY A 526 12.60 39.92 55.39
C GLY A 526 13.29 39.90 54.02
N GLN A 527 12.75 39.18 53.04
CA GLN A 527 13.34 39.00 51.70
C GLN A 527 14.76 38.40 51.76
N SER A 528 15.37 38.05 50.62
CA SER A 528 16.66 37.33 50.56
C SER A 528 16.72 36.06 51.44
N SER A 529 15.60 35.35 51.62
CA SER A 529 15.51 34.19 52.49
C SER A 529 15.20 32.91 51.73
N ILE A 530 15.61 31.78 52.31
CA ILE A 530 15.37 30.43 51.76
C ILE A 530 14.41 29.73 52.72
N VAL A 531 13.24 29.34 52.21
CA VAL A 531 12.20 28.67 52.99
C VAL A 531 11.88 27.32 52.36
N LEU A 532 11.95 26.27 53.17
CA LEU A 532 11.45 24.95 52.81
C LEU A 532 9.97 24.84 53.17
N SER A 533 9.18 24.23 52.29
CA SER A 533 7.76 24.01 52.51
C SER A 533 7.51 22.82 53.45
N ASP A 534 6.80 23.05 54.56
CA ASP A 534 6.38 22.03 55.52
C ASP A 534 5.11 21.28 55.05
N TRP A 535 4.92 21.13 53.74
CA TRP A 535 3.66 20.66 53.14
C TRP A 535 3.26 19.25 53.59
N GLN A 536 4.22 18.43 54.01
CA GLN A 536 3.95 17.10 54.57
C GLN A 536 3.14 17.19 55.87
N GLU A 537 3.37 18.22 56.69
CA GLU A 537 2.58 18.50 57.90
C GLU A 537 1.22 19.12 57.55
N LEU A 538 1.17 19.94 56.48
CA LEU A 538 -0.07 20.54 55.97
C LEU A 538 -1.05 19.51 55.37
N VAL A 539 -0.56 18.38 54.87
CA VAL A 539 -1.38 17.27 54.37
C VAL A 539 -1.89 16.38 55.51
N ASN A 540 -1.09 16.19 56.57
CA ASN A 540 -1.49 15.41 57.74
C ASN A 540 -2.48 16.12 58.67
N THR A 541 -2.57 17.45 58.62
CA THR A 541 -3.53 18.26 59.39
C THR A 541 -4.89 18.44 58.68
N ARG A 542 -5.05 17.95 57.44
CA ARG A 542 -6.29 18.02 56.64
C ARG A 542 -6.96 16.66 56.37
N LYS A 543 -6.49 15.60 57.01
CA LYS A 543 -7.23 14.34 57.17
C LYS A 543 -7.92 14.37 58.53
#